data_AF-A0A2V7L1F6-F1
#
_entry.id   AF-A0A2V7L1F6-F1
#
_cell.length_a   1.000
_cell.length_b   1.000
_cell.length_c   1.000
_cell.angle_alpha   90.00
_cell.angle_beta   90.00
_cell.angle_gamma   90.00
#
_symmetry.space_group_name_H-M   'P 1'
#
loop_
_entity.id
_entity.type
_entity.pdbx_description
1 polymer ?
#
loop_
_entity_poly.entity_id
_entity_poly.type
_entity_poly.pdbx_seq_one_letter_code
_entity_poly.pdbx_strand_id
1 'polypeptide(L)'
;MSLVRGAVRGARAPPEIRRVVRTLSPHRGALAATEAALTSDRRIALLLDVVDQAFDRRAWHGTALWGSVRGLTPREALWRPGPRRHNIWEIVLHTTYWKCIVRRRLTRDPGLVFPRAGSNWPGLPAKPDAAAWRRDVALLKEQHRLLRAVIARFPAARLAARGWRSTWTNAQHVYGIASHDLYHAGQIQLLKALKGR
;
A
#
# COMPACT_ATOMS: atom_id res chain seq x y z
N MET A 1 9.78 -14.38 -62.87
CA MET A 1 11.17 -14.22 -63.37
C MET A 1 11.96 -13.55 -62.27
N SER A 2 13.18 -13.87 -61.87
CA SER A 2 14.06 -15.03 -62.00
C SER A 2 15.13 -14.77 -60.92
N LEU A 3 15.72 -15.84 -60.40
CA LEU A 3 16.86 -15.87 -59.49
C LEU A 3 18.01 -14.96 -59.93
N VAL A 4 18.78 -14.39 -58.97
CA VAL A 4 20.25 -14.53 -58.96
C VAL A 4 20.77 -14.56 -57.51
N ARG A 5 21.48 -15.64 -57.20
CA ARG A 5 22.30 -15.87 -56.01
C ARG A 5 23.66 -15.18 -56.18
N GLY A 6 24.17 -14.55 -55.13
CA GLY A 6 25.58 -14.14 -55.02
C GLY A 6 26.16 -14.62 -53.70
N ALA A 7 26.88 -15.74 -53.75
CA ALA A 7 27.61 -16.30 -52.61
C ALA A 7 29.01 -15.70 -52.54
N VAL A 8 29.45 -15.25 -51.36
CA VAL A 8 30.86 -15.02 -51.06
C VAL A 8 31.28 -16.05 -50.02
N ARG A 9 32.20 -16.92 -50.43
CA ARG A 9 32.89 -17.90 -49.59
C ARG A 9 34.05 -17.23 -48.85
N GLY A 10 34.21 -17.61 -47.59
CA GLY A 10 35.49 -18.14 -47.11
C GLY A 10 36.46 -17.17 -46.45
N ALA A 11 36.45 -17.13 -45.12
CA ALA A 11 37.68 -17.08 -44.34
C ALA A 11 37.56 -18.11 -43.20
N ARG A 12 38.32 -19.20 -43.32
CA ARG A 12 38.47 -20.24 -42.29
C ARG A 12 39.43 -19.72 -41.22
N ALA A 13 39.03 -19.75 -39.95
CA ALA A 13 39.94 -19.68 -38.83
C ALA A 13 40.48 -21.10 -38.50
N PRO A 14 41.78 -21.24 -38.19
CA PRO A 14 42.42 -22.55 -37.98
C PRO A 14 42.02 -23.23 -36.66
N PRO A 15 42.17 -24.57 -36.56
CA PRO A 15 41.64 -25.39 -35.48
C PRO A 15 42.74 -25.75 -34.47
N GLU A 16 42.67 -25.21 -33.25
CA GLU A 16 43.37 -25.70 -32.04
C GLU A 16 42.91 -24.75 -30.91
N ILE A 17 42.03 -25.14 -29.99
CA ILE A 17 42.36 -25.86 -28.76
C ILE A 17 41.05 -26.45 -28.19
N ARG A 18 40.99 -27.78 -28.05
CA ARG A 18 39.92 -28.52 -27.36
C ARG A 18 40.42 -28.95 -25.98
N ARG A 19 39.57 -28.81 -24.94
CA ARG A 19 39.69 -29.29 -23.54
C ARG A 19 40.81 -28.59 -22.75
N VAL A 20 40.61 -28.08 -21.54
CA VAL A 20 39.98 -28.63 -20.32
C VAL A 20 39.50 -27.38 -19.54
N VAL A 21 38.25 -27.30 -19.08
CA VAL A 21 37.94 -27.36 -17.64
C VAL A 21 36.51 -27.83 -17.48
N ARG A 22 36.37 -29.06 -16.96
CA ARG A 22 35.16 -29.58 -16.35
C ARG A 22 35.32 -29.30 -14.86
N THR A 23 34.75 -28.21 -14.36
CA THR A 23 34.53 -28.05 -12.92
C THR A 23 33.11 -27.55 -12.70
N LEU A 24 32.43 -28.29 -11.83
CA LEU A 24 31.06 -28.14 -11.41
C LEU A 24 30.80 -26.71 -10.91
N SER A 25 29.76 -26.06 -11.44
CA SER A 25 29.14 -24.91 -10.79
C SER A 25 27.64 -25.14 -10.73
N PRO A 26 27.09 -25.58 -9.58
CA PRO A 26 25.65 -25.74 -9.39
C PRO A 26 24.93 -24.42 -9.07
N HIS A 27 25.59 -23.26 -9.15
CA HIS A 27 25.09 -22.03 -8.51
C HIS A 27 24.20 -21.11 -9.36
N ARG A 28 23.92 -21.42 -10.65
CA ARG A 28 22.95 -20.64 -11.42
C ARG A 28 21.48 -20.97 -11.09
N GLY A 29 21.20 -22.19 -10.65
CA GLY A 29 19.86 -22.58 -10.17
C GLY A 29 19.52 -21.99 -8.80
N ALA A 30 20.53 -21.85 -7.92
CA ALA A 30 20.34 -21.34 -6.57
C ALA A 30 19.99 -19.84 -6.53
N LEU A 31 20.52 -19.03 -7.47
CA LEU A 31 20.24 -17.59 -7.58
C LEU A 31 18.83 -17.30 -8.15
N ALA A 32 18.42 -18.02 -9.20
CA ALA A 32 17.05 -17.92 -9.72
C ALA A 32 16.01 -18.52 -8.75
N ALA A 33 16.39 -19.58 -8.02
CA ALA A 33 15.59 -20.11 -6.93
C ALA A 33 15.56 -19.16 -5.72
N THR A 34 16.55 -18.30 -5.47
CA THR A 34 16.47 -17.28 -4.40
C THR A 34 15.69 -16.04 -4.80
N GLU A 35 15.59 -15.70 -6.08
CA GLU A 35 14.68 -14.64 -6.57
C GLU A 35 13.22 -15.08 -6.57
N ALA A 36 12.94 -16.34 -6.95
CA ALA A 36 11.60 -16.92 -6.92
C ALA A 36 11.20 -17.47 -5.54
N ALA A 37 12.16 -17.73 -4.64
CA ALA A 37 11.95 -18.11 -3.24
C ALA A 37 12.17 -16.96 -2.25
N LEU A 38 11.96 -15.71 -2.66
CA LEU A 38 11.18 -14.79 -1.82
C LEU A 38 9.74 -15.29 -1.80
N THR A 39 9.55 -16.48 -1.24
CA THR A 39 8.26 -17.04 -0.88
C THR A 39 7.54 -15.96 -0.09
N SER A 40 6.53 -15.36 -0.72
CA SER A 40 5.63 -14.42 -0.07
C SER A 40 5.14 -15.08 1.22
N ASP A 41 5.67 -14.65 2.36
CA ASP A 41 5.36 -15.26 3.63
C ASP A 41 3.83 -15.23 3.78
N ARG A 42 3.19 -16.38 4.01
CA ARG A 42 1.72 -16.46 4.00
C ARG A 42 1.08 -15.49 4.98
N ARG A 43 1.77 -15.13 6.07
CA ARG A 43 1.32 -14.12 7.02
C ARG A 43 1.36 -12.72 6.41
N ILE A 44 2.41 -12.37 5.67
CA ILE A 44 2.49 -11.12 4.91
C ILE A 44 1.42 -11.08 3.82
N ALA A 45 1.24 -12.18 3.08
CA ALA A 45 0.21 -12.28 2.05
C ALA A 45 -1.20 -12.07 2.63
N LEU A 46 -1.53 -12.74 3.74
CA LEU A 46 -2.80 -12.54 4.44
C LEU A 46 -2.95 -11.11 4.96
N LEU A 47 -1.90 -10.53 5.54
CA LEU A 47 -1.92 -9.15 6.03
C LEU A 47 -2.10 -8.12 4.91
N LEU A 48 -1.56 -8.37 3.71
CA LEU A 48 -1.83 -7.55 2.54
C LEU A 48 -3.27 -7.70 2.07
N ASP A 49 -3.80 -8.92 2.03
CA ASP A 49 -5.18 -9.18 1.62
C ASP A 49 -6.19 -8.45 2.53
N VAL A 50 -6.02 -8.52 3.85
CA VAL A 50 -6.91 -7.80 4.78
C VAL A 50 -6.78 -6.27 4.64
N VAL A 51 -5.59 -5.73 4.36
CA VAL A 51 -5.38 -4.30 4.14
C VAL A 51 -6.01 -3.84 2.82
N ASP A 52 -5.90 -4.65 1.77
CA ASP A 52 -6.48 -4.37 0.45
C ASP A 52 -8.02 -4.45 0.52
N GLN A 53 -8.57 -5.46 1.20
CA GLN A 53 -10.02 -5.61 1.46
C GLN A 53 -10.60 -4.47 2.30
N ALA A 54 -9.84 -3.98 3.29
CA ALA A 54 -10.28 -2.84 4.10
C ALA A 54 -10.31 -1.51 3.34
N PHE A 55 -9.49 -1.38 2.29
CA PHE A 55 -9.35 -0.12 1.55
C PHE A 55 -10.15 -0.08 0.25
N ASP A 56 -9.88 -0.96 -0.72
CA ASP A 56 -10.44 -0.84 -2.08
C ASP A 56 -10.86 -2.16 -2.78
N ARG A 57 -10.67 -3.32 -2.15
CA ARG A 57 -11.09 -4.61 -2.71
C ARG A 57 -12.45 -5.07 -2.21
N ARG A 58 -13.08 -5.94 -3.00
CA ARG A 58 -14.34 -6.60 -2.62
C ARG A 58 -14.07 -7.53 -1.43
N ALA A 59 -14.91 -7.45 -0.42
CA ALA A 59 -14.78 -8.23 0.80
C ALA A 59 -16.15 -8.60 1.36
N TRP A 60 -16.19 -9.66 2.17
CA TRP A 60 -17.44 -10.16 2.78
C TRP A 60 -18.03 -9.19 3.81
N HIS A 61 -17.19 -8.46 4.53
CA HIS A 61 -17.61 -7.52 5.58
C HIS A 61 -18.25 -6.21 5.05
N GLY A 62 -18.44 -6.07 3.74
CA GLY A 62 -19.14 -4.94 3.13
C GLY A 62 -18.23 -3.84 2.59
N THR A 63 -18.65 -2.59 2.75
CA THR A 63 -18.03 -1.43 2.07
C THR A 63 -16.67 -1.11 2.66
N ALA A 64 -15.64 -1.09 1.81
CA ALA A 64 -14.28 -0.67 2.16
C ALA A 64 -14.16 0.86 2.29
N LEU A 65 -13.08 1.35 2.90
CA LEU A 65 -12.88 2.79 3.16
C LEU A 65 -12.97 3.62 1.88
N TRP A 66 -12.25 3.26 0.82
CA TRP A 66 -12.30 3.98 -0.45
C TRP A 66 -13.71 3.94 -1.07
N GLY A 67 -14.38 2.79 -0.98
CA GLY A 67 -15.76 2.63 -1.44
C GLY A 67 -16.74 3.59 -0.77
N SER A 68 -16.54 3.89 0.52
CA SER A 68 -17.38 4.82 1.27
C SER A 68 -17.11 6.30 0.93
N VAL A 69 -15.91 6.63 0.45
CA VAL A 69 -15.46 8.01 0.13
C VAL A 69 -15.67 8.37 -1.34
N ARG A 70 -15.49 7.41 -2.27
CA ARG A 70 -15.53 7.67 -3.71
C ARG A 70 -16.85 8.30 -4.14
N GLY A 71 -16.75 9.36 -4.94
CA GLY A 71 -17.89 10.06 -5.54
C GLY A 71 -18.49 11.17 -4.67
N LEU A 72 -18.03 11.33 -3.43
CA LEU A 72 -18.49 12.42 -2.56
C LEU A 72 -17.99 13.79 -3.03
N THR A 73 -18.88 14.77 -2.96
CA THR A 73 -18.60 16.19 -3.10
C THR A 73 -18.10 16.79 -1.77
N PRO A 74 -17.41 17.94 -1.81
CA PRO A 74 -17.03 18.66 -0.59
C PRO A 74 -18.23 18.99 0.31
N ARG A 75 -19.37 19.38 -0.28
CA ARG A 75 -20.60 19.70 0.47
C ARG A 75 -21.12 18.48 1.24
N GLU A 76 -21.05 17.29 0.66
CA GLU A 76 -21.40 16.06 1.37
C GLU A 76 -20.37 15.71 2.43
N ALA A 77 -19.08 15.85 2.11
CA ALA A 77 -18.01 15.51 3.02
C ALA A 77 -17.95 16.42 4.27
N LEU A 78 -18.42 17.66 4.14
CA LEU A 78 -18.45 18.66 5.22
C LEU A 78 -19.68 18.57 6.13
N TRP A 79 -20.74 17.85 5.71
CA TRP A 79 -21.96 17.74 6.49
C TRP A 79 -21.69 17.07 7.85
N ARG A 80 -22.29 17.63 8.92
CA ARG A 80 -22.16 17.12 10.29
C ARG A 80 -23.53 16.64 10.78
N PRO A 81 -23.59 15.53 11.53
CA PRO A 81 -24.82 15.06 12.15
C PRO A 81 -25.21 15.87 13.41
N GLY A 82 -24.31 16.73 13.90
CA GLY A 82 -24.57 17.61 15.02
C GLY A 82 -23.33 18.38 15.48
N PRO A 83 -23.48 19.29 16.46
CA PRO A 83 -22.37 20.06 17.00
C PRO A 83 -21.26 19.16 17.54
N ARG A 84 -20.00 19.51 17.25
CA ARG A 84 -18.79 18.78 17.69
C ARG A 84 -18.70 17.31 17.23
N ARG A 85 -19.53 16.88 16.27
CA ARG A 85 -19.45 15.54 15.66
C ARG A 85 -18.65 15.58 14.37
N HIS A 86 -17.81 14.57 14.16
CA HIS A 86 -16.95 14.51 12.98
C HIS A 86 -17.75 14.43 11.69
N ASN A 87 -17.28 15.13 10.66
CA ASN A 87 -17.76 14.94 9.29
C ASN A 87 -16.88 13.93 8.53
N ILE A 88 -17.29 13.58 7.32
CA ILE A 88 -16.59 12.58 6.50
C ILE A 88 -15.18 13.07 6.12
N TRP A 89 -15.00 14.37 5.84
CA TRP A 89 -13.68 14.90 5.49
C TRP A 89 -12.68 14.77 6.65
N GLU A 90 -13.09 15.07 7.87
CA GLU A 90 -12.28 14.85 9.06
C GLU A 90 -11.91 13.38 9.25
N ILE A 91 -12.85 12.45 9.00
CA ILE A 91 -12.59 11.00 9.04
C ILE A 91 -11.56 10.60 7.96
N VAL A 92 -11.64 11.17 6.75
CA VAL A 92 -10.65 10.94 5.69
C VAL A 92 -9.26 11.39 6.13
N LEU A 93 -9.13 12.57 6.75
CA LEU A 93 -7.84 13.05 7.24
C LEU A 93 -7.31 12.22 8.40
N HIS A 94 -8.18 11.78 9.30
CA HIS A 94 -7.84 10.92 10.42
C HIS A 94 -7.30 9.55 9.97
N THR A 95 -8.00 8.88 9.05
CA THR A 95 -7.54 7.60 8.48
C THR A 95 -6.23 7.76 7.70
N THR A 96 -6.09 8.85 6.94
CA THR A 96 -4.83 9.21 6.26
C THR A 96 -3.68 9.39 7.25
N TYR A 97 -3.91 10.11 8.35
CA TYR A 97 -2.92 10.33 9.41
C TYR A 97 -2.46 9.01 10.02
N TRP A 98 -3.39 8.13 10.40
CA TRP A 98 -3.03 6.86 11.04
C TRP A 98 -2.28 5.91 10.10
N LYS A 99 -2.57 5.92 8.79
CA LYS A 99 -1.75 5.20 7.80
C LYS A 99 -0.30 5.67 7.78
N CYS A 100 -0.09 6.99 7.83
CA CYS A 100 1.24 7.59 7.91
C CYS A 100 1.97 7.18 9.20
N ILE A 101 1.27 7.19 10.35
CA ILE A 101 1.85 6.81 11.64
C ILE A 101 2.19 5.32 11.70
N VAL A 102 1.32 4.44 11.20
CA VAL A 102 1.62 3.00 11.13
C VAL A 102 2.81 2.75 10.22
N ARG A 103 2.87 3.41 9.05
CA ARG A 103 4.04 3.35 8.16
C ARG A 103 5.33 3.76 8.89
N ARG A 104 5.30 4.87 9.61
CA ARG A 104 6.41 5.36 10.46
C ARG A 104 6.90 4.31 11.45
N ARG A 105 5.97 3.63 12.13
CA ARG A 105 6.30 2.60 13.13
C ARG A 105 6.93 1.37 12.51
N LEU A 106 6.42 0.93 11.35
CA LEU A 106 6.96 -0.22 10.63
C LEU A 106 8.37 0.07 10.08
N THR A 107 8.59 1.27 9.53
CA THR A 107 9.92 1.67 9.01
C THR A 107 10.90 2.10 10.10
N ARG A 108 10.40 2.38 11.32
CA ARG A 108 11.17 2.98 12.43
C ARG A 108 11.80 4.32 12.06
N ASP A 109 11.15 5.08 11.17
CA ASP A 109 11.70 6.31 10.61
C ASP A 109 11.25 7.54 11.45
N PRO A 110 12.15 8.20 12.20
CA PRO A 110 11.79 9.40 12.94
C PRO A 110 11.51 10.61 12.03
N GLY A 111 12.04 10.66 10.81
CA GLY A 111 11.87 11.78 9.87
C GLY A 111 10.58 11.69 9.05
N LEU A 112 9.94 10.53 9.00
CA LEU A 112 8.64 10.38 8.35
C LEU A 112 7.55 11.07 9.17
N VAL A 113 7.15 12.25 8.69
CA VAL A 113 6.11 13.09 9.27
C VAL A 113 4.86 13.09 8.40
N PHE A 114 3.70 13.33 9.02
CA PHE A 114 2.47 13.54 8.28
C PHE A 114 2.55 14.89 7.54
N PRO A 115 2.23 14.97 6.24
CA PRO A 115 2.42 16.18 5.44
C PRO A 115 1.31 17.24 5.67
N ARG A 116 0.83 17.37 6.91
CA ARG A 116 -0.08 18.41 7.37
C ARG A 116 0.16 18.69 8.85
N ALA A 117 -0.18 19.90 9.27
CA ALA A 117 -0.24 20.24 10.69
C ALA A 117 -1.35 19.48 11.42
N GLY A 118 -1.14 19.26 12.71
CA GLY A 118 -2.05 18.54 13.59
C GLY A 118 -1.67 17.07 13.80
N SER A 119 -2.29 16.46 14.81
CA SER A 119 -2.09 15.06 15.18
C SER A 119 -3.44 14.40 15.46
N ASN A 120 -3.55 13.11 15.14
CA ASN A 120 -4.75 12.28 15.30
C ASN A 120 -5.95 12.74 14.43
N TRP A 121 -6.45 13.96 14.65
CA TRP A 121 -7.51 14.61 13.88
C TRP A 121 -6.98 15.90 13.27
N PRO A 122 -6.26 15.83 12.12
CA PRO A 122 -5.79 17.02 11.42
C PRO A 122 -6.96 17.95 11.08
N GLY A 123 -6.77 19.25 11.29
CA GLY A 123 -7.79 20.25 10.96
C GLY A 123 -8.10 20.30 9.47
N LEU A 124 -9.33 20.70 9.12
CA LEU A 124 -9.72 20.96 7.75
C LEU A 124 -8.87 22.07 7.12
N PRO A 125 -8.69 22.07 5.79
CA PRO A 125 -8.03 23.19 5.11
C PRO A 125 -8.81 24.49 5.36
N ALA A 126 -8.09 25.62 5.47
CA ALA A 126 -8.70 26.93 5.68
C ALA A 126 -9.77 27.27 4.63
N LYS A 127 -9.56 26.82 3.39
CA LYS A 127 -10.54 26.84 2.31
C LYS A 127 -10.93 25.40 1.93
N PRO A 128 -12.04 24.87 2.47
CA PRO A 128 -12.48 23.50 2.20
C PRO A 128 -13.27 23.40 0.89
N ASP A 129 -12.60 23.67 -0.24
CA ASP A 129 -13.18 23.62 -1.57
C ASP A 129 -12.93 22.29 -2.30
N ALA A 130 -13.42 22.17 -3.53
CA ALA A 130 -13.27 20.98 -4.36
C ALA A 130 -11.81 20.61 -4.66
N ALA A 131 -10.92 21.61 -4.78
CA ALA A 131 -9.51 21.35 -5.02
C ALA A 131 -8.83 20.79 -3.76
N ALA A 132 -9.14 21.36 -2.59
CA ALA A 132 -8.65 20.85 -1.31
C ALA A 132 -9.16 19.43 -1.04
N TRP A 133 -10.43 19.14 -1.33
CA TRP A 133 -10.99 17.79 -1.19
C TRP A 133 -10.25 16.78 -2.06
N ARG A 134 -10.01 17.10 -3.35
CA ARG A 134 -9.25 16.22 -4.25
C ARG A 134 -7.82 15.97 -3.74
N ARG A 135 -7.13 16.99 -3.22
CA ARG A 135 -5.78 16.83 -2.64
C ARG A 135 -5.80 15.88 -1.44
N ASP A 136 -6.79 16.01 -0.57
CA ASP A 136 -6.87 15.19 0.65
C ASP A 136 -7.25 13.74 0.36
N VAL A 137 -8.16 13.52 -0.59
CA VAL A 137 -8.47 12.19 -1.10
C VAL A 137 -7.25 11.57 -1.80
N ALA A 138 -6.50 12.35 -2.58
CA ALA A 138 -5.26 11.87 -3.20
C ALA A 138 -4.21 11.49 -2.13
N LEU A 139 -4.11 12.28 -1.06
CA LEU A 139 -3.22 11.98 0.05
C LEU A 139 -3.63 10.69 0.79
N LEU A 140 -4.93 10.43 0.99
CA LEU A 140 -5.42 9.16 1.54
C LEU A 140 -4.94 7.96 0.71
N LYS A 141 -5.16 8.02 -0.61
CA LYS A 141 -4.74 6.97 -1.54
C LYS A 141 -3.22 6.78 -1.53
N GLU A 142 -2.47 7.88 -1.49
CA GLU A 142 -1.02 7.83 -1.46
C GLU A 142 -0.49 7.21 -0.16
N GLN A 143 -1.00 7.61 1.00
CA GLN A 143 -0.59 7.00 2.26
C GLN A 143 -0.95 5.51 2.34
N HIS A 144 -2.09 5.10 1.77
CA HIS A 144 -2.42 3.68 1.65
C HIS A 144 -1.40 2.93 0.77
N ARG A 145 -1.10 3.44 -0.44
CA ARG A 145 -0.13 2.84 -1.36
C ARG A 145 1.25 2.70 -0.72
N LEU A 146 1.72 3.76 -0.06
CA LEU A 146 3.02 3.77 0.63
C LEU A 146 3.05 2.77 1.80
N LEU A 147 1.99 2.69 2.59
CA LEU A 147 1.89 1.73 3.70
C LEU A 147 1.89 0.29 3.17
N ARG A 148 1.07 0.01 2.15
CA ARG A 148 1.00 -1.30 1.51
C ARG A 148 2.37 -1.74 0.98
N ALA A 149 3.13 -0.85 0.34
CA ALA A 149 4.47 -1.13 -0.14
C ALA A 149 5.46 -1.48 0.99
N VAL A 150 5.33 -0.83 2.15
CA VAL A 150 6.12 -1.18 3.34
C VAL A 150 5.75 -2.55 3.88
N ILE A 151 4.44 -2.87 3.95
CA ILE A 151 3.96 -4.18 4.42
C ILE A 151 4.45 -5.30 3.50
N ALA A 152 4.38 -5.11 2.18
CA ALA A 152 4.80 -6.13 1.21
C ALA A 152 6.29 -6.50 1.29
N ARG A 153 7.13 -5.58 1.80
CA ARG A 153 8.57 -5.79 2.00
C ARG A 153 8.93 -6.02 3.46
N PHE A 154 7.95 -6.14 4.35
CA PHE A 154 8.20 -6.21 5.78
C PHE A 154 8.79 -7.59 6.17
N PRO A 155 9.89 -7.64 6.94
CA PRO A 155 10.48 -8.92 7.35
C PRO A 155 9.52 -9.71 8.24
N ALA A 156 9.05 -10.86 7.76
CA ALA A 156 8.04 -11.65 8.47
C ALA A 156 8.48 -12.13 9.86
N ALA A 157 9.78 -12.38 10.06
CA ALA A 157 10.37 -12.70 11.36
C ALA A 157 10.15 -11.61 12.42
N ARG A 158 9.89 -10.36 12.01
CA ARG A 158 9.65 -9.22 12.92
C ARG A 158 8.17 -8.98 13.22
N LEU A 159 7.24 -9.75 12.64
CA LEU A 159 5.80 -9.54 12.83
C LEU A 159 5.37 -9.62 14.30
N ALA A 160 5.93 -10.57 15.05
CA ALA A 160 5.64 -10.77 16.48
C ALA A 160 6.38 -9.79 17.41
N ALA A 161 7.45 -9.14 16.93
CA ALA A 161 8.17 -8.15 17.71
C ALA A 161 7.32 -6.89 17.92
N ARG A 162 7.55 -6.20 19.04
CA ARG A 162 6.95 -4.89 19.30
C ARG A 162 7.29 -3.89 18.19
N GLY A 163 6.30 -3.10 17.81
CA GLY A 163 6.47 -1.97 16.91
C GLY A 163 7.35 -0.89 17.56
N TRP A 164 8.00 -0.07 16.73
CA TRP A 164 8.85 0.99 17.25
C TRP A 164 8.07 2.01 18.06
N ARG A 165 8.52 2.27 19.30
CA ARG A 165 7.86 3.14 20.28
C ARG A 165 6.39 2.78 20.51
N SER A 166 6.08 1.48 20.56
CA SER A 166 4.72 0.97 20.74
C SER A 166 4.71 -0.27 21.63
N THR A 167 3.60 -0.47 22.33
CA THR A 167 3.33 -1.69 23.10
C THR A 167 2.79 -2.82 22.21
N TRP A 168 2.23 -2.49 21.05
CA TRP A 168 1.66 -3.42 20.08
C TRP A 168 2.72 -4.02 19.14
N THR A 169 2.52 -5.25 18.69
CA THR A 169 3.38 -5.93 17.71
C THR A 169 3.27 -5.32 16.32
N ASN A 170 4.22 -5.61 15.43
CA ASN A 170 4.13 -5.15 14.04
C ASN A 170 2.91 -5.74 13.32
N ALA A 171 2.59 -7.01 13.56
CA ALA A 171 1.36 -7.62 13.04
C ALA A 171 0.10 -6.87 13.52
N GLN A 172 0.03 -6.53 14.82
CA GLN A 172 -1.06 -5.75 15.40
C GLN A 172 -1.25 -4.38 14.76
N HIS A 173 -0.17 -3.70 14.37
CA HIS A 173 -0.31 -2.45 13.62
C HIS A 173 -0.88 -2.68 12.22
N VAL A 174 -0.49 -3.76 11.55
CA VAL A 174 -0.92 -4.03 10.17
C VAL A 174 -2.39 -4.44 10.10
N TYR A 175 -2.81 -5.46 10.84
CA TYR A 175 -4.24 -5.80 10.86
C TYR A 175 -5.06 -4.72 11.56
N GLY A 176 -4.49 -4.01 12.53
CA GLY A 176 -5.15 -2.92 13.24
C GLY A 176 -5.46 -1.73 12.33
N ILE A 177 -4.58 -1.37 11.38
CA ILE A 177 -4.88 -0.31 10.41
C ILE A 177 -5.97 -0.72 9.41
N ALA A 178 -6.08 -2.00 9.09
CA ALA A 178 -7.17 -2.53 8.26
C ALA A 178 -8.50 -2.46 9.03
N SER A 179 -8.52 -2.90 10.30
CA SER A 179 -9.69 -2.76 11.16
C SER A 179 -10.10 -1.30 11.39
N HIS A 180 -9.13 -0.38 11.49
CA HIS A 180 -9.37 1.06 11.62
C HIS A 180 -10.05 1.64 10.38
N ASP A 181 -9.60 1.28 9.18
CA ASP A 181 -10.27 1.64 7.92
C ASP A 181 -11.73 1.15 7.90
N LEU A 182 -11.98 -0.09 8.30
CA LEU A 182 -13.33 -0.66 8.33
C LEU A 182 -14.25 0.02 9.34
N TYR A 183 -13.74 0.31 10.54
CA TYR A 183 -14.45 1.06 11.56
C TYR A 183 -14.92 2.41 11.01
N HIS A 184 -14.03 3.14 10.32
CA HIS A 184 -14.35 4.43 9.73
C HIS A 184 -15.18 4.35 8.45
N ALA A 185 -15.04 3.28 7.65
CA ALA A 185 -15.94 3.02 6.54
C ALA A 185 -17.39 2.87 7.03
N GLY A 186 -17.60 2.11 8.12
CA GLY A 186 -18.89 1.99 8.78
C GLY A 186 -19.44 3.34 9.28
N GLN A 187 -18.59 4.16 9.91
CA GLN A 187 -18.98 5.51 10.33
C GLN A 187 -19.41 6.40 9.16
N ILE A 188 -18.67 6.39 8.04
CA ILE A 188 -19.01 7.19 6.86
C ILE A 188 -20.36 6.73 6.27
N GLN A 189 -20.61 5.42 6.23
CA GLN A 189 -21.89 4.88 5.76
C GLN A 189 -23.05 5.30 6.68
N LEU A 190 -22.85 5.34 7.99
CA LEU A 190 -23.84 5.86 8.94
C LEU A 190 -24.11 7.35 8.73
N LEU A 191 -23.06 8.17 8.53
CA LEU A 191 -23.22 9.59 8.24
C LEU A 191 -24.02 9.83 6.94
N LYS A 192 -23.75 9.04 5.89
CA LYS A 192 -24.52 9.06 4.64
C LYS A 192 -25.99 8.73 4.87
N ALA A 193 -26.28 7.74 5.72
CA ALA A 193 -27.66 7.37 6.05
C ALA A 193 -28.39 8.49 6.81
N LEU A 194 -27.74 9.09 7.82
CA LEU A 194 -28.32 10.16 8.64
C LEU A 194 -28.58 11.45 7.85
N LYS A 195 -27.79 11.74 6.83
CA LYS A 195 -28.02 12.91 5.97
C LYS A 195 -29.29 12.81 5.14
N GLY A 196 -29.78 11.59 4.87
CA GLY A 196 -30.77 11.31 3.83
C GLY A 196 -30.06 11.33 2.48
N ARG A 197 -29.93 10.16 1.84
CA ARG A 197 -29.18 9.95 0.59
C ARG A 197 -29.43 11.04 -0.45
#